data_AF-A0A7S7SKT0-F1
#
_entry.id   AF-A0A7S7SKT0-F1
#
_cell.length_a   1.000
_cell.length_b   1.000
_cell.length_c   1.000
_cell.angle_alpha   90.00
_cell.angle_beta   90.00
_cell.angle_gamma   90.00
#
_symmetry.space_group_name_H-M   'P 1'
#
loop_
_entity.id
_entity.type
_entity.pdbx_description
1 polymer ?
#
loop_
_entity_poly.entity_id
_entity_poly.type
_entity_poly.pdbx_seq_one_letter_code
_entity_poly.pdbx_strand_id
1 'polypeptide(L)'
;MARHHSNKLSIPRDFPDAFYRSVHATVTPKLGNQSDHQTNFLGGWNALQYRFRACADSDASFRRLVNRYGDAPPQPYRYQQERDLFAFFGAALSTIESFSFALFSLGAKVNPGRFPISTAQDLKRISPENTCGAFQHAFPRSNLTLGFAAALQDAQYLQLKEVRNILIHRSAPGRIIYSSSAMGDRLPLPATSDATWISGIPINVDTTAAPRRWLAAKLKDLLRETAFFVATQL
;
A
#
# COMPACT_ATOMS: atom_id res chain seq x y z
N MET A 1 29.31 23.33 -17.92
CA MET A 1 28.11 23.70 -17.14
C MET A 1 27.13 22.53 -17.14
N ALA A 2 27.19 21.67 -16.12
CA ALA A 2 26.31 20.50 -16.02
C ALA A 2 24.97 20.90 -15.39
N ARG A 3 23.87 20.64 -16.10
CA ARG A 3 22.50 20.89 -15.63
C ARG A 3 22.15 19.85 -14.57
N HIS A 4 22.08 20.26 -13.30
CA HIS A 4 21.41 19.48 -12.25
C HIS A 4 19.90 19.55 -12.47
N HIS A 5 19.33 18.59 -13.21
CA HIS A 5 17.90 18.31 -13.16
C HIS A 5 17.66 17.31 -12.02
N SER A 6 17.49 17.81 -10.79
CA SER A 6 16.94 16.98 -9.72
C SER A 6 15.47 16.69 -10.06
N ASN A 7 15.22 15.52 -10.64
CA ASN A 7 13.89 14.99 -10.91
C ASN A 7 13.23 14.66 -9.56
N LYS A 8 12.77 15.68 -8.81
CA LYS A 8 12.07 15.48 -7.54
C LYS A 8 10.71 14.90 -7.88
N LEU A 9 10.55 13.60 -7.66
CA LEU A 9 9.25 12.95 -7.71
C LEU A 9 8.30 13.75 -6.81
N SER A 10 7.25 14.31 -7.40
CA SER A 10 6.18 14.94 -6.63
C SER A 10 5.48 13.86 -5.82
N ILE A 11 5.34 14.05 -4.52
CA ILE A 11 4.69 13.08 -3.63
C ILE A 11 3.38 13.67 -3.11
N PRO A 12 2.30 12.86 -2.97
CA PRO A 12 1.04 13.33 -2.42
C PRO A 12 1.21 13.97 -1.03
N ARG A 13 0.46 15.05 -0.75
CA ARG A 13 0.59 15.83 0.50
C ARG A 13 0.33 15.03 1.77
N ASP A 14 -0.45 13.96 1.66
CA ASP A 14 -0.81 13.07 2.75
C ASP A 14 0.20 11.93 2.96
N PHE A 15 1.27 11.88 2.17
CA PHE A 15 2.42 11.02 2.49
C PHE A 15 3.18 11.58 3.71
N PRO A 16 3.65 10.74 4.64
CA PRO A 16 4.36 11.19 5.85
C PRO A 16 5.83 11.55 5.57
N ASP A 17 6.08 12.46 4.63
CA ASP A 17 7.40 12.77 4.07
C ASP A 17 8.42 13.18 5.14
N ALA A 18 8.00 13.91 6.17
CA ALA A 18 8.88 14.32 7.26
C ALA A 18 9.47 13.11 8.02
N PHE A 19 8.62 12.14 8.41
CA PHE A 19 9.07 10.92 9.09
C PHE A 19 9.87 10.01 8.15
N TYR A 20 9.41 9.89 6.90
CA TYR A 20 10.10 9.13 5.86
C TYR A 20 11.55 9.60 5.68
N ARG A 21 11.76 10.91 5.54
CA ARG A 21 13.08 11.52 5.39
C ARG A 21 13.90 11.44 6.67
N SER A 22 13.27 11.62 7.84
CA SER A 22 13.95 11.50 9.13
C SER A 22 14.55 10.10 9.30
N VAL A 23 13.78 9.04 9.07
CA VAL A 23 14.28 7.66 9.15
C VAL A 23 15.40 7.44 8.13
N HIS A 24 15.23 7.87 6.89
CA HIS A 24 16.28 7.74 5.86
C HIS A 24 17.58 8.44 6.30
N ALA A 25 17.50 9.65 6.84
CA ALA A 25 18.66 10.41 7.30
C ALA A 25 19.34 9.78 8.52
N THR A 26 18.58 9.18 9.43
CA THR A 26 19.13 8.49 10.62
C THR A 26 19.77 7.15 10.25
N VAL A 27 19.14 6.36 9.38
CA VAL A 27 19.53 4.99 9.10
C VAL A 27 20.69 4.92 8.10
N THR A 28 20.64 5.70 7.01
CA THR A 28 21.58 5.56 5.89
C THR A 28 23.07 5.65 6.31
N PRO A 29 23.48 6.60 7.18
CA PRO A 29 24.87 6.67 7.62
C PRO A 29 25.33 5.46 8.44
N LYS A 30 24.39 4.72 9.06
CA LYS A 30 24.66 3.62 10.00
C LYS A 30 24.67 2.25 9.33
N LEU A 31 24.20 2.13 8.09
CA LEU A 31 24.15 0.86 7.36
C LEU A 31 25.50 0.41 6.78
N GLY A 32 26.52 1.27 6.79
CA GLY A 32 27.82 1.00 6.17
C GLY A 32 27.73 1.02 4.63
N ASN A 33 28.80 1.43 3.96
CA ASN A 33 28.81 1.54 2.51
C ASN A 33 28.74 0.14 1.86
N GLN A 34 27.86 -0.02 0.88
CA GLN A 34 27.73 -1.21 0.01
C GLN A 34 27.44 -2.54 0.72
N SER A 35 26.84 -2.50 1.92
CA SER A 35 26.37 -3.72 2.57
C SER A 35 25.04 -4.19 1.95
N ASP A 36 24.77 -5.49 1.98
CA ASP A 36 23.46 -6.04 1.60
C ASP A 36 22.31 -5.39 2.42
N HIS A 37 22.59 -5.01 3.67
CA HIS A 37 21.66 -4.26 4.50
C HIS A 37 21.32 -2.89 3.90
N GLN A 38 22.31 -2.16 3.37
CA GLN A 38 22.11 -0.87 2.72
C GLN A 38 21.26 -1.02 1.46
N THR A 39 21.61 -1.96 0.59
CA THR A 39 20.89 -2.20 -0.67
C THR A 39 19.44 -2.58 -0.41
N ASN A 40 19.19 -3.52 0.50
CA ASN A 40 17.84 -3.99 0.81
C ASN A 40 17.00 -2.92 1.50
N PHE A 41 17.55 -2.22 2.49
CA PHE A 41 16.83 -1.12 3.16
C PHE A 41 16.47 -0.01 2.18
N LEU A 42 17.45 0.54 1.44
CA LEU A 42 17.21 1.65 0.51
C LEU A 42 16.28 1.23 -0.64
N GLY A 43 16.41 -0.01 -1.13
CA GLY A 43 15.51 -0.57 -2.13
C GLY A 43 14.06 -0.59 -1.66
N GLY A 44 13.80 -1.17 -0.49
CA GLY A 44 12.46 -1.19 0.12
C GLY A 44 11.93 0.21 0.45
N TRP A 45 12.80 1.09 0.96
CA TRP A 45 12.43 2.44 1.36
C TRP A 45 12.06 3.31 0.16
N ASN A 46 12.78 3.21 -0.95
CA ASN A 46 12.42 3.90 -2.20
C ASN A 46 11.13 3.31 -2.79
N ALA A 47 11.00 1.98 -2.79
CA ALA A 47 9.80 1.30 -3.27
C ALA A 47 8.54 1.74 -2.51
N LEU A 48 8.62 1.90 -1.18
CA LEU A 48 7.53 2.43 -0.36
C LEU A 48 6.99 3.76 -0.92
N GLN A 49 7.85 4.73 -1.19
CA GLN A 49 7.45 6.03 -1.73
C GLN A 49 6.84 5.91 -3.14
N TYR A 50 7.47 5.12 -4.01
CA TYR A 50 6.99 4.92 -5.38
C TYR A 50 5.63 4.22 -5.44
N ARG A 51 5.41 3.20 -4.61
CA ARG A 51 4.14 2.46 -4.55
C ARG A 51 3.03 3.32 -3.96
N PHE A 52 3.32 4.13 -2.95
CA PHE A 52 2.34 5.08 -2.41
C PHE A 52 1.93 6.13 -3.45
N ARG A 53 2.89 6.65 -4.23
CA ARG A 53 2.62 7.58 -5.33
C ARG A 53 1.74 6.92 -6.40
N ALA A 54 2.10 5.72 -6.86
CA ALA A 54 1.31 4.98 -7.84
C ALA A 54 -0.13 4.73 -7.35
N CYS A 55 -0.30 4.37 -6.07
CA CYS A 55 -1.61 4.23 -5.45
C CYS A 55 -2.42 5.53 -5.50
N ALA A 56 -1.80 6.68 -5.23
CA ALA A 56 -2.46 7.98 -5.30
C ALA A 56 -2.84 8.40 -6.74
N ASP A 57 -1.96 8.13 -7.71
CA ASP A 57 -2.23 8.43 -9.12
C ASP A 57 -3.41 7.60 -9.64
N SER A 58 -3.46 6.31 -9.28
CA SER A 58 -4.58 5.42 -9.63
C SER A 58 -5.90 5.83 -8.96
N ASP A 59 -5.88 6.23 -7.68
CA ASP A 59 -7.08 6.79 -7.01
C ASP A 59 -7.61 8.03 -7.74
N ALA A 60 -6.73 9.00 -8.01
CA ALA A 60 -7.12 10.24 -8.67
C ALA A 60 -7.67 9.98 -10.07
N SER A 61 -7.07 9.04 -10.80
CA SER A 61 -7.54 8.64 -12.13
C SER A 61 -8.89 7.93 -12.08
N PHE A 62 -9.04 6.94 -11.19
CA PHE A 62 -10.28 6.19 -11.04
C PHE A 62 -11.45 7.10 -10.65
N ARG A 63 -11.27 7.96 -9.65
CA ARG A 63 -12.32 8.91 -9.22
C ARG A 63 -12.74 9.85 -10.35
N ARG A 64 -11.79 10.34 -11.15
CA ARG A 64 -12.09 11.16 -12.33
C ARG A 64 -12.92 10.39 -13.35
N LEU A 65 -12.60 9.11 -13.59
CA LEU A 65 -13.36 8.27 -14.51
C LEU A 65 -14.77 7.97 -14.01
N VAL A 66 -14.93 7.64 -12.72
CA VAL A 66 -16.23 7.39 -12.10
C VAL A 66 -17.09 8.66 -12.12
N ASN A 67 -16.54 9.82 -11.75
CA ASN A 67 -17.27 11.08 -11.81
C ASN A 67 -17.70 11.48 -13.22
N ARG A 68 -16.90 11.12 -14.24
CA ARG A 68 -17.16 11.49 -15.63
C ARG A 68 -18.12 10.54 -16.35
N TYR A 69 -17.99 9.24 -16.09
CA TYR A 69 -18.67 8.21 -16.88
C TYR A 69 -19.60 7.31 -16.06
N GLY A 70 -19.68 7.52 -14.75
CA GLY A 70 -20.45 6.68 -13.84
C GLY A 70 -19.72 5.40 -13.45
N ASP A 71 -20.44 4.52 -12.78
CA ASP A 71 -20.00 3.24 -12.23
C ASP A 71 -20.09 2.06 -13.23
N ALA A 72 -20.91 2.20 -14.27
CA ALA A 72 -21.14 1.19 -15.30
C ALA A 72 -20.97 1.70 -16.75
N PRO A 73 -19.85 2.38 -17.10
CA PRO A 73 -19.72 2.98 -18.42
C PRO A 73 -19.52 1.94 -19.54
N PRO A 74 -19.60 2.35 -20.82
CA PRO A 74 -19.23 1.50 -21.96
C PRO A 74 -17.77 1.00 -21.91
N GLN A 75 -17.49 -0.06 -22.67
CA GLN A 75 -16.22 -0.81 -22.62
C GLN A 75 -14.91 0.00 -22.60
N PRO A 76 -14.69 1.02 -23.46
CA PRO A 76 -13.41 1.72 -23.46
C PRO A 76 -13.13 2.47 -22.15
N TYR A 77 -14.17 2.97 -21.48
CA TYR A 77 -14.05 3.65 -20.18
C TYR A 77 -14.07 2.67 -19.01
N ARG A 78 -14.83 1.58 -19.14
CA ARG A 78 -14.84 0.49 -18.15
C ARG A 78 -13.46 -0.14 -18.03
N TYR A 79 -12.81 -0.42 -19.14
CA TYR A 79 -11.43 -0.91 -19.16
C TYR A 79 -10.47 0.02 -18.40
N GLN A 80 -10.60 1.35 -18.61
CA GLN A 80 -9.76 2.32 -17.89
C GLN A 80 -10.02 2.28 -16.38
N GLN A 81 -11.29 2.13 -15.96
CA GLN A 81 -11.64 1.99 -14.56
C GLN A 81 -11.08 0.67 -13.97
N GLU A 82 -11.19 -0.46 -14.67
CA GLU A 82 -10.61 -1.75 -14.24
C GLU A 82 -9.09 -1.68 -14.11
N ARG A 83 -8.41 -1.06 -15.09
CA ARG A 83 -6.97 -0.84 -15.07
C ARG A 83 -6.57 -0.03 -13.84
N ASP A 84 -7.28 1.06 -13.57
CA ASP A 84 -6.97 1.94 -12.44
C ASP A 84 -7.25 1.24 -11.10
N LEU A 85 -8.29 0.42 -11.00
CA LEU A 85 -8.54 -0.41 -9.81
C LEU A 85 -7.44 -1.45 -9.60
N PHE A 86 -7.05 -2.19 -10.65
CA PHE A 86 -5.94 -3.14 -10.59
C PHE A 86 -4.66 -2.48 -10.10
N ALA A 87 -4.30 -1.34 -10.71
CA ALA A 87 -3.12 -0.58 -10.33
C ALA A 87 -3.23 -0.04 -8.90
N PHE A 88 -4.40 0.43 -8.47
CA PHE A 88 -4.65 0.94 -7.13
C PHE A 88 -4.42 -0.13 -6.06
N PHE A 89 -5.14 -1.25 -6.12
CA PHE A 89 -5.07 -2.30 -5.10
C PHE A 89 -3.72 -2.99 -5.09
N GLY A 90 -3.10 -3.18 -6.27
CA GLY A 90 -1.73 -3.67 -6.37
C GLY A 90 -0.73 -2.74 -5.68
N ALA A 91 -0.77 -1.44 -6.00
CA ALA A 91 0.15 -0.46 -5.41
C ALA A 91 -0.10 -0.22 -3.92
N ALA A 92 -1.36 -0.24 -3.46
CA ALA A 92 -1.73 -0.06 -2.06
C ALA A 92 -1.12 -1.15 -1.18
N LEU A 93 -1.33 -2.43 -1.53
CA LEU A 93 -0.75 -3.54 -0.77
C LEU A 93 0.79 -3.55 -0.87
N SER A 94 1.33 -3.33 -2.07
CA SER A 94 2.79 -3.29 -2.26
C SER A 94 3.49 -2.14 -1.54
N THR A 95 2.76 -1.09 -1.15
CA THR A 95 3.28 -0.05 -0.25
C THR A 95 3.58 -0.64 1.13
N ILE A 96 2.67 -1.45 1.69
CA ILE A 96 2.85 -2.13 2.97
C ILE A 96 3.93 -3.21 2.88
N GLU A 97 3.96 -3.99 1.79
CA GLU A 97 5.01 -4.98 1.54
C GLU A 97 6.40 -4.33 1.47
N SER A 98 6.52 -3.19 0.78
CA SER A 98 7.79 -2.45 0.67
C SER A 98 8.24 -1.86 2.01
N PHE A 99 7.30 -1.32 2.79
CA PHE A 99 7.57 -0.88 4.17
C PHE A 99 8.06 -2.05 5.03
N SER A 100 7.38 -3.20 4.95
CA SER A 100 7.75 -4.41 5.68
C SER A 100 9.15 -4.89 5.32
N PHE A 101 9.48 -4.89 4.03
CA PHE A 101 10.81 -5.29 3.55
C PHE A 101 11.93 -4.38 4.07
N ALA A 102 11.72 -3.07 4.00
CA ALA A 102 12.67 -2.10 4.56
C ALA A 102 12.79 -2.27 6.08
N LEU A 103 11.67 -2.48 6.78
CA LEU A 103 11.65 -2.65 8.22
C LEU A 103 12.36 -3.95 8.65
N PHE A 104 12.20 -5.04 7.89
CA PHE A 104 12.93 -6.28 8.11
C PHE A 104 14.44 -6.08 7.94
N SER A 105 14.86 -5.35 6.91
CA SER A 105 16.26 -5.01 6.66
C SER A 105 16.86 -4.16 7.78
N LEU A 106 16.08 -3.22 8.32
CA LEU A 106 16.43 -2.45 9.50
C LEU A 106 16.55 -3.35 10.74
N GLY A 107 15.61 -4.27 10.94
CA GLY A 107 15.68 -5.27 12.01
C GLY A 107 16.94 -6.12 11.92
N ALA A 108 17.34 -6.53 10.71
CA ALA A 108 18.59 -7.26 10.45
C ALA A 108 19.84 -6.49 10.82
N LYS A 109 19.81 -5.16 10.75
CA LYS A 109 20.92 -4.31 11.22
C LYS A 109 21.02 -4.30 12.76
N VAL A 110 19.88 -4.26 13.44
CA VAL A 110 19.80 -4.12 14.91
C VAL A 110 19.97 -5.48 15.61
N ASN A 111 19.35 -6.52 15.06
CA ASN A 111 19.33 -7.87 15.63
C ASN A 111 19.42 -8.94 14.51
N PRO A 112 20.60 -9.17 13.92
CA PRO A 112 20.76 -10.07 12.77
C PRO A 112 20.21 -11.48 13.00
N GLY A 113 20.32 -12.01 14.23
CA GLY A 113 19.89 -13.37 14.57
C GLY A 113 18.38 -13.61 14.46
N ARG A 114 17.56 -12.55 14.45
CA ARG A 114 16.09 -12.65 14.30
C ARG A 114 15.59 -12.24 12.91
N PHE A 115 16.46 -11.67 12.09
CA PHE A 115 16.13 -11.10 10.79
C PHE A 115 17.13 -11.57 9.73
N PRO A 116 17.08 -12.85 9.31
CA PRO A 116 17.96 -13.36 8.28
C PRO A 116 17.67 -12.71 6.93
N ILE A 117 18.72 -12.20 6.25
CA ILE A 117 18.60 -11.59 4.91
C ILE A 117 19.75 -12.01 3.96
N SER A 118 20.56 -12.99 4.35
CA SER A 118 21.83 -13.31 3.68
C SER A 118 21.65 -14.13 2.40
N THR A 119 20.50 -14.77 2.21
CA THR A 119 20.24 -15.60 1.02
C THR A 119 19.02 -15.12 0.25
N ALA A 120 18.96 -15.45 -1.05
CA ALA A 120 17.78 -15.18 -1.86
C ALA A 120 16.51 -15.85 -1.30
N GLN A 121 16.66 -16.98 -0.61
CA GLN A 121 15.53 -17.66 0.04
C GLN A 121 15.05 -16.87 1.27
N ASP A 122 15.95 -16.27 2.03
CA ASP A 122 15.59 -15.41 3.15
C ASP A 122 14.80 -14.20 2.67
N LEU A 123 15.29 -13.52 1.61
CA LEU A 123 14.62 -12.36 1.03
C LEU A 123 13.20 -12.69 0.53
N LYS A 124 13.00 -13.86 -0.09
CA LYS A 124 11.68 -14.34 -0.55
C LYS A 124 10.68 -14.59 0.58
N ARG A 125 11.17 -14.86 1.79
CA ARG A 125 10.32 -15.11 2.97
C ARG A 125 9.87 -13.81 3.63
N ILE A 126 10.41 -12.67 3.25
CA ILE A 126 10.02 -11.39 3.85
C ILE A 126 8.61 -11.03 3.36
N SER A 127 7.67 -11.03 4.28
CA SER A 127 6.28 -10.58 4.09
C SER A 127 5.87 -9.67 5.25
N PRO A 128 4.75 -8.94 5.16
CA PRO A 128 4.24 -8.17 6.30
C PRO A 128 4.09 -9.02 7.57
N GLU A 129 3.51 -10.21 7.45
CA GLU A 129 3.27 -11.12 8.58
C GLU A 129 4.57 -11.64 9.18
N ASN A 130 5.52 -12.08 8.34
CA ASN A 130 6.81 -12.58 8.81
C ASN A 130 7.65 -11.46 9.44
N THR A 131 7.56 -10.23 8.91
CA THR A 131 8.21 -9.07 9.49
C THR A 131 7.62 -8.72 10.84
N CYS A 132 6.28 -8.69 10.95
CA CYS A 132 5.60 -8.47 12.23
C CYS A 132 6.00 -9.53 13.26
N GLY A 133 6.01 -10.81 12.88
CA GLY A 133 6.44 -11.90 13.77
C GLY A 133 7.89 -11.73 14.26
N ALA A 134 8.82 -11.36 13.36
CA ALA A 134 10.20 -11.10 13.75
C ALA A 134 10.31 -9.91 14.74
N PHE A 135 9.55 -8.84 14.53
CA PHE A 135 9.47 -7.70 15.45
C PHE A 135 8.81 -8.04 16.79
N GLN A 136 7.79 -8.89 16.80
CA GLN A 136 7.17 -9.39 18.03
C GLN A 136 8.15 -10.21 18.87
N HIS A 137 9.02 -10.99 18.24
CA HIS A 137 10.05 -11.74 18.96
C HIS A 137 11.21 -10.88 19.43
N ALA A 138 11.70 -9.97 18.59
CA ALA A 138 12.89 -9.17 18.90
C ALA A 138 12.59 -7.93 19.75
N PHE A 139 11.42 -7.31 19.56
CA PHE A 139 11.04 -6.02 20.16
C PHE A 139 9.57 -6.02 20.61
N PRO A 140 9.13 -6.96 21.46
CA PRO A 140 7.71 -7.18 21.78
C PRO A 140 6.98 -5.96 22.36
N ARG A 141 7.70 -5.08 23.05
CA ARG A 141 7.15 -3.91 23.75
C ARG A 141 7.29 -2.61 22.98
N SER A 142 7.86 -2.63 21.78
CA SER A 142 8.02 -1.39 21.00
C SER A 142 6.66 -0.94 20.44
N ASN A 143 6.39 0.36 20.47
CA ASN A 143 5.17 0.92 19.88
C ASN A 143 5.07 0.61 18.38
N LEU A 144 6.21 0.53 17.69
CA LEU A 144 6.28 0.09 16.31
C LEU A 144 5.74 -1.33 16.12
N THR A 145 6.17 -2.28 16.95
CA THR A 145 5.70 -3.67 16.91
C THR A 145 4.20 -3.75 17.16
N LEU A 146 3.70 -3.05 18.18
CA LEU A 146 2.28 -3.04 18.53
C LEU A 146 1.43 -2.40 17.42
N GLY A 147 1.85 -1.24 16.92
CA GLY A 147 1.17 -0.53 15.84
C GLY A 147 1.18 -1.31 14.53
N PHE A 148 2.28 -2.01 14.23
CA PHE A 148 2.38 -2.83 13.03
C PHE A 148 1.47 -4.07 13.11
N ALA A 149 1.45 -4.77 14.25
CA ALA A 149 0.51 -5.86 14.48
C ALA A 149 -0.95 -5.42 14.35
N ALA A 150 -1.31 -4.27 14.94
CA ALA A 150 -2.65 -3.70 14.83
C ALA A 150 -3.01 -3.32 13.38
N ALA A 151 -2.06 -2.82 12.60
CA ALA A 151 -2.28 -2.51 11.19
C ALA A 151 -2.58 -3.75 10.34
N LEU A 152 -1.94 -4.89 10.63
CA LEU A 152 -2.16 -6.15 9.91
C LEU A 152 -3.46 -6.88 10.31
N GLN A 153 -4.08 -6.49 11.43
CA GLN A 153 -5.38 -7.00 11.86
C GLN A 153 -6.54 -6.07 11.46
N ASP A 154 -6.24 -4.91 10.90
CA ASP A 154 -7.24 -3.92 10.49
C ASP A 154 -8.06 -4.46 9.31
N ALA A 155 -9.39 -4.29 9.38
CA ALA A 155 -10.31 -4.75 8.35
C ALA A 155 -9.98 -4.20 6.95
N GLN A 156 -9.47 -2.97 6.85
CA GLN A 156 -9.06 -2.38 5.58
C GLN A 156 -7.82 -3.07 5.00
N TYR A 157 -6.84 -3.46 5.83
CA TYR A 157 -5.69 -4.24 5.38
C TYR A 157 -6.13 -5.60 4.83
N LEU A 158 -6.99 -6.30 5.57
CA LEU A 158 -7.50 -7.60 5.17
C LEU A 158 -8.29 -7.53 3.86
N GLN A 159 -9.10 -6.48 3.68
CA GLN A 159 -9.82 -6.24 2.43
C GLN A 159 -8.86 -5.94 1.26
N LEU A 160 -7.85 -5.07 1.45
CA LEU A 160 -6.83 -4.80 0.42
C LEU A 160 -6.11 -6.09 -0.01
N LYS A 161 -5.74 -6.92 0.96
CA LYS A 161 -5.05 -8.20 0.72
C LYS A 161 -5.93 -9.16 -0.08
N GLU A 162 -7.19 -9.33 0.29
CA GLU A 162 -8.12 -10.21 -0.41
C GLU A 162 -8.39 -9.73 -1.84
N VAL A 163 -8.70 -8.43 -2.01
CA VAL A 163 -8.95 -7.83 -3.33
C VAL A 163 -7.74 -7.99 -4.24
N ARG A 164 -6.53 -7.66 -3.77
CA ARG A 164 -5.29 -7.83 -4.56
C ARG A 164 -5.06 -9.30 -4.92
N ASN A 165 -5.30 -10.24 -4.01
CA ASN A 165 -5.14 -11.67 -4.31
C ASN A 165 -6.12 -12.15 -5.39
N ILE A 166 -7.36 -11.68 -5.37
CA ILE A 166 -8.34 -11.96 -6.42
C ILE A 166 -7.86 -11.41 -7.75
N LEU A 167 -7.45 -10.13 -7.78
CA LEU A 167 -7.06 -9.43 -8.99
C LEU A 167 -5.83 -10.03 -9.68
N ILE A 168 -4.83 -10.43 -8.90
CA ILE A 168 -3.56 -10.91 -9.46
C ILE A 168 -3.61 -12.40 -9.82
N HIS A 169 -4.32 -13.21 -9.04
CA HIS A 169 -4.20 -14.67 -9.14
C HIS A 169 -5.47 -15.37 -9.62
N ARG A 170 -6.65 -14.78 -9.43
CA ARG A 170 -7.92 -15.51 -9.58
C ARG A 170 -8.72 -15.07 -10.79
N SER A 171 -8.90 -13.77 -11.01
CA SER A 171 -9.76 -13.30 -12.11
C SER A 171 -9.64 -11.80 -12.33
N ALA A 172 -9.94 -11.35 -13.56
CA ALA A 172 -10.44 -10.00 -13.78
C ALA A 172 -11.92 -9.99 -13.35
N PRO A 173 -12.26 -9.43 -12.19
CA PRO A 173 -13.60 -9.55 -11.65
C PRO A 173 -14.58 -8.81 -12.56
N GLY A 174 -15.60 -9.52 -13.04
CA GLY A 174 -16.72 -8.87 -13.70
C GLY A 174 -17.42 -7.90 -12.74
N ARG A 175 -17.96 -6.80 -13.28
CA ARG A 175 -18.87 -5.93 -12.54
C ARG A 175 -20.28 -6.49 -12.58
N ILE A 176 -20.95 -6.47 -11.45
CA ILE A 176 -22.39 -6.69 -11.39
C ILE A 176 -23.05 -5.33 -11.63
N ILE A 177 -23.67 -5.20 -12.81
CA ILE A 177 -24.35 -3.97 -13.25
C ILE A 177 -25.86 -4.24 -13.16
N TYR A 178 -26.56 -3.46 -12.35
CA TYR A 178 -28.01 -3.54 -12.24
C TYR A 178 -28.65 -2.73 -13.36
N SER A 179 -29.21 -3.43 -14.36
CA SER A 179 -29.96 -2.82 -15.47
C SER A 179 -31.45 -2.81 -15.14
N SER A 180 -32.08 -1.63 -15.13
CA SER A 180 -33.53 -1.53 -15.17
C SER A 180 -34.02 -1.76 -16.61
N SER A 181 -34.31 -3.00 -16.97
CA SER A 181 -35.09 -3.30 -18.17
C SER A 181 -36.55 -2.94 -17.88
N ALA A 182 -36.92 -1.66 -18.04
CA ALA A 182 -38.30 -1.23 -17.92
C ALA A 182 -39.09 -1.65 -19.17
N MET A 183 -39.60 -2.88 -19.14
CA MET A 183 -40.75 -3.29 -19.94
C MET A 183 -41.81 -3.80 -18.97
N GLY A 184 -42.68 -2.90 -18.52
CA GLY A 184 -43.83 -3.21 -17.65
C GLY A 184 -43.51 -3.23 -16.15
N ASP A 185 -44.28 -2.45 -15.40
CA ASP A 185 -44.33 -2.34 -13.93
C ASP A 185 -43.14 -1.75 -13.17
N ARG A 186 -43.37 -0.50 -12.74
CA ARG A 186 -42.56 0.26 -11.79
C ARG A 186 -42.56 -0.39 -10.41
N LEU A 187 -41.64 -1.31 -10.16
CA LEU A 187 -41.11 -1.48 -8.82
C LEU A 187 -40.02 -0.42 -8.59
N PRO A 188 -40.06 0.34 -7.48
CA PRO A 188 -38.99 1.28 -7.16
C PRO A 188 -37.68 0.50 -6.99
N LEU A 189 -36.66 0.88 -7.76
CA LEU A 189 -35.30 0.38 -7.57
C LEU A 189 -34.87 0.67 -6.12
N PRO A 190 -34.19 -0.26 -5.42
CA PRO A 190 -33.60 0.06 -4.14
C PRO A 190 -32.67 1.26 -4.31
N ALA A 191 -32.71 2.20 -3.35
CA ALA A 191 -32.05 3.51 -3.39
C ALA A 191 -30.50 3.48 -3.48
N THR A 192 -29.92 2.30 -3.62
CA THR A 192 -28.47 2.05 -3.79
C THR A 192 -28.28 1.11 -4.98
N SER A 193 -28.43 1.63 -6.19
CA SER A 193 -28.24 0.86 -7.44
C SER A 193 -26.81 0.92 -7.97
N ASP A 194 -25.83 1.22 -7.12
CA ASP A 194 -24.41 1.28 -7.51
C ASP A 194 -23.97 -0.08 -8.04
N ALA A 195 -23.25 -0.09 -9.16
CA ALA A 195 -22.59 -1.28 -9.65
C ALA A 195 -21.64 -1.80 -8.56
N THR A 196 -21.64 -3.12 -8.35
CA THR A 196 -20.73 -3.74 -7.40
C THR A 196 -19.61 -4.50 -8.12
N TRP A 197 -18.48 -4.55 -7.44
CA TRP A 197 -17.28 -5.27 -7.78
C TRP A 197 -16.99 -6.27 -6.67
N ILE A 198 -15.97 -7.12 -6.85
CA ILE A 198 -15.47 -8.14 -5.92
C ILE A 198 -16.14 -8.12 -4.53
N SER A 199 -16.81 -9.21 -4.15
CA SER A 199 -17.36 -9.38 -2.80
C SER A 199 -18.31 -8.26 -2.35
N GLY A 200 -19.04 -7.63 -3.29
CA GLY A 200 -20.03 -6.60 -3.01
C GLY A 200 -19.45 -5.21 -2.76
N ILE A 201 -18.18 -4.96 -3.11
CA ILE A 201 -17.57 -3.63 -3.01
C ILE A 201 -18.28 -2.70 -4.00
N PRO A 202 -18.90 -1.59 -3.57
CA PRO A 202 -19.53 -0.66 -4.49
C PRO A 202 -18.46 0.01 -5.36
N ILE A 203 -18.78 0.25 -6.64
CA ILE A 203 -18.00 1.07 -7.55
C ILE A 203 -18.51 2.50 -7.45
N ASN A 204 -17.78 3.31 -6.70
CA ASN A 204 -18.00 4.74 -6.60
C ASN A 204 -16.68 5.44 -6.26
N VAL A 205 -16.71 6.75 -6.00
CA VAL A 205 -15.48 7.48 -5.68
C VAL A 205 -14.77 6.98 -4.43
N ASP A 206 -15.47 6.33 -3.50
CA ASP A 206 -14.88 5.84 -2.25
C ASP A 206 -14.26 4.45 -2.37
N THR A 207 -14.49 3.72 -3.47
CA THR A 207 -13.85 2.42 -3.74
C THR A 207 -12.33 2.48 -3.59
N THR A 208 -11.72 3.58 -4.04
CA THR A 208 -10.28 3.83 -3.88
C THR A 208 -9.97 4.89 -2.83
N ALA A 209 -10.84 5.89 -2.63
CA ALA A 209 -10.55 6.99 -1.73
C ALA A 209 -10.48 6.55 -0.26
N ALA A 210 -11.40 5.68 0.18
CA ALA A 210 -11.43 5.25 1.57
C ALA A 210 -10.20 4.40 1.94
N PRO A 211 -9.82 3.36 1.18
CA PRO A 211 -8.59 2.62 1.44
C PRO A 211 -7.34 3.50 1.32
N ARG A 212 -7.34 4.49 0.42
CA ARG A 212 -6.19 5.42 0.25
C ARG A 212 -5.99 6.33 1.46
N ARG A 213 -7.08 6.85 2.04
CA ARG A 213 -7.05 7.64 3.28
C ARG A 213 -6.59 6.79 4.45
N TRP A 214 -7.10 5.57 4.57
CA TRP A 214 -6.66 4.61 5.57
C TRP A 214 -5.16 4.33 5.47
N LEU A 215 -4.66 4.04 4.25
CA LEU A 215 -3.24 3.76 4.01
C LEU A 215 -2.34 4.93 4.42
N ALA A 216 -2.71 6.16 4.10
CA ALA A 216 -1.98 7.35 4.51
C ALA A 216 -1.92 7.50 6.04
N ALA A 217 -3.07 7.31 6.71
CA ALA A 217 -3.15 7.38 8.17
C ALA A 217 -2.27 6.33 8.83
N LYS A 218 -2.38 5.06 8.41
CA LYS A 218 -1.56 3.97 8.96
C LYS A 218 -0.07 4.16 8.69
N LEU A 219 0.31 4.57 7.48
CA LEU A 219 1.72 4.85 7.19
C LEU A 219 2.26 6.02 8.01
N LYS A 220 1.43 7.03 8.30
CA LYS A 220 1.85 8.14 9.17
C LYS A 220 2.20 7.64 10.56
N ASP A 221 1.35 6.81 11.15
CA ASP A 221 1.61 6.23 12.46
C ASP A 221 2.84 5.31 12.42
N LEU A 222 2.91 4.39 11.45
CA LEU A 222 4.02 3.45 11.34
C LEU A 222 5.36 4.15 11.09
N LEU A 223 5.41 5.17 10.21
CA LEU A 223 6.64 5.92 9.95
C LEU A 223 7.06 6.76 11.15
N ARG A 224 6.11 7.32 11.91
CA ARG A 224 6.39 7.99 13.17
C ARG A 224 7.01 7.03 14.18
N GLU A 225 6.38 5.88 14.41
CA GLU A 225 6.92 4.88 15.34
C GLU A 225 8.26 4.31 14.85
N THR A 226 8.47 4.20 13.53
CA THR A 226 9.77 3.82 12.96
C THR A 226 10.83 4.88 13.27
N ALA A 227 10.51 6.17 13.15
CA ALA A 227 11.42 7.25 13.48
C ALA A 227 11.85 7.21 14.96
N PHE A 228 10.91 6.97 15.88
CA PHE A 228 11.24 6.78 17.29
C PHE A 228 12.07 5.51 17.52
N PHE A 229 11.72 4.41 16.88
CA PHE A 229 12.45 3.15 16.99
C PHE A 229 13.92 3.34 16.58
N VAL A 230 14.20 3.91 15.41
CA VAL A 230 15.59 4.10 14.94
C VAL A 230 16.38 5.09 15.78
N ALA A 231 15.72 6.06 16.43
CA ALA A 231 16.38 6.98 17.35
C ALA A 231 16.80 6.31 18.67
N THR A 232 16.15 5.22 19.05
CA THR A 232 16.46 4.48 20.29
C THR A 232 17.36 3.27 20.09
N GLN A 233 17.28 2.61 18.93
CA GLN A 233 17.97 1.34 18.68
C GLN A 233 19.28 1.47 17.89
N LEU A 234 19.47 2.60 17.18
CA LEU A 234 20.66 2.86 16.38
C LEU A 234 21.40 4.08 16.91
#